data_AF-A0A397H5H8-F1
#
_entry.id   AF-A0A397H5H8-F1
#
_cell.length_a   1.000
_cell.length_b   1.000
_cell.length_c   1.000
_cell.angle_alpha   90.00
_cell.angle_beta   90.00
_cell.angle_gamma   90.00
#
_symmetry.space_group_name_H-M   'P 1'
#
loop_
_entity.id
_entity.type
_entity.pdbx_description
1 polymer ?
#
loop_
_entity_poly.entity_id
_entity_poly.type
_entity_poly.pdbx_seq_one_letter_code
_entity_poly.pdbx_strand_id
1 'polypeptide(L)'
;MSLIERIDRNRIHPPPGIEEVLNFFKLKSMRRKCNAYKILRYSVGKECKRIGESNAILIGRVTNHLWNTSTSQEKSEYINLGQINSFTFDSNKDEMCGNCIGFYQITRMITIIIIEVGFLINHSQTLKREADLLRQEIMTRAGQSYQIMEIMGINESTEIIELRRRIMRLELKILKLKPRVEEHEVKFTNLEQRDKEKTNPVAKLDDDIKEIKKAYSEKES
;
A
#
# COMPACT_ATOMS: atom_id res chain seq x y z
N MET A 1 -43.62 29.23 0.01
CA MET A 1 -42.77 28.34 0.82
C MET A 1 -41.93 27.50 -0.15
N SER A 2 -40.62 27.71 -0.19
CA SER A 2 -39.73 26.98 -1.09
C SER A 2 -39.62 25.51 -0.64
N LEU A 3 -39.28 24.60 -1.56
CA LEU A 3 -39.13 23.17 -1.22
C LEU A 3 -38.04 22.95 -0.14
N ILE A 4 -37.03 23.82 -0.11
CA ILE A 4 -35.96 23.82 0.88
C ILE A 4 -36.46 24.12 2.30
N GLU A 5 -37.43 25.04 2.44
CA GLU A 5 -38.02 25.40 3.74
C GLU A 5 -38.92 24.31 4.31
N ARG A 6 -39.41 23.40 3.45
CA ARG A 6 -40.32 22.31 3.83
C ARG A 6 -39.60 21.01 4.21
N ILE A 7 -38.28 20.95 4.00
CA ILE A 7 -37.48 19.75 4.22
C ILE A 7 -36.92 19.74 5.64
N ASP A 8 -37.13 18.63 6.33
CA ASP A 8 -36.58 18.39 7.66
C ASP A 8 -35.18 17.79 7.56
N ARG A 9 -34.16 18.57 7.93
CA ARG A 9 -32.76 18.14 7.92
C ARG A 9 -32.51 16.98 8.90
N ASN A 10 -33.27 16.90 9.99
CA ASN A 10 -33.17 15.81 10.97
C ASN A 10 -33.72 14.47 10.45
N ARG A 11 -34.40 14.49 9.29
CA ARG A 11 -34.83 13.28 8.58
C ARG A 11 -33.89 12.86 7.46
N ILE A 12 -32.92 13.73 7.15
CA ILE A 12 -31.85 13.48 6.17
C ILE A 12 -30.56 13.09 6.91
N HIS A 13 -30.32 13.61 8.11
CA HIS A 13 -29.19 13.25 8.96
C HIS A 13 -29.70 12.61 10.26
N PRO A 14 -29.12 11.48 10.70
CA PRO A 14 -27.97 10.78 10.12
C PRO A 14 -28.31 10.01 8.82
N PRO A 15 -27.29 9.51 8.09
CA PRO A 15 -27.52 8.69 6.91
C PRO A 15 -28.38 7.44 7.20
N PRO A 16 -29.11 6.92 6.20
CA PRO A 16 -29.91 5.70 6.37
C PRO A 16 -29.03 4.47 6.64
N GLY A 17 -29.63 3.42 7.22
CA GLY A 17 -28.93 2.16 7.48
C GLY A 17 -28.38 1.52 6.20
N ILE A 18 -27.25 0.83 6.32
CA ILE A 18 -26.55 0.26 5.15
C ILE A 18 -27.41 -0.72 4.35
N GLU A 19 -28.22 -1.54 5.01
CA GLU A 19 -29.11 -2.51 4.37
C GLU A 19 -30.17 -1.82 3.51
N GLU A 20 -30.73 -0.70 3.99
CA GLU A 20 -31.71 0.10 3.25
C GLU A 20 -31.10 0.66 1.98
N VAL A 21 -29.89 1.21 2.10
CA VAL A 21 -29.14 1.78 0.99
C VAL A 21 -28.77 0.69 -0.04
N LEU A 22 -28.29 -0.46 0.41
CA LEU A 22 -27.96 -1.60 -0.44
C LEU A 22 -29.18 -2.11 -1.22
N ASN A 23 -30.33 -2.27 -0.56
CA ASN A 23 -31.55 -2.74 -1.21
C ASN A 23 -32.02 -1.75 -2.30
N PHE A 24 -31.97 -0.44 -2.03
CA PHE A 24 -32.33 0.56 -3.04
C PHE A 24 -31.41 0.54 -4.27
N PHE A 25 -30.09 0.40 -4.07
CA PHE A 25 -29.13 0.37 -5.17
C PHE A 25 -29.13 -0.97 -5.94
N LYS A 26 -29.43 -2.10 -5.27
CA LYS A 26 -29.64 -3.42 -5.92
C LYS A 26 -30.81 -3.38 -6.91
N LEU A 27 -31.94 -2.80 -6.52
CA LEU A 27 -33.15 -2.73 -7.35
C LEU A 27 -33.00 -1.88 -8.63
N LYS A 28 -32.01 -0.98 -8.69
CA LYS A 28 -31.86 -0.01 -9.78
C LYS A 28 -30.71 -0.29 -10.75
N SER A 29 -30.10 -1.50 -10.74
CA SER A 29 -29.04 -1.90 -11.68
C SER A 29 -27.94 -0.82 -11.85
N MET A 30 -27.54 -0.17 -10.75
CA MET A 30 -26.50 0.86 -10.81
C MET A 30 -25.12 0.21 -10.74
N ARG A 31 -24.58 -0.20 -11.90
CA ARG A 31 -23.20 -0.72 -12.08
C ARG A 31 -22.07 0.26 -11.74
N ARG A 32 -22.34 1.40 -11.09
CA ARG A 32 -21.34 2.46 -10.82
C ARG A 32 -21.25 2.74 -9.34
N LYS A 33 -20.01 2.87 -8.84
CA LYS A 33 -19.62 3.22 -7.47
C LYS A 33 -20.65 4.15 -6.81
N CYS A 34 -21.22 3.69 -5.69
CA CYS A 34 -22.12 4.48 -4.87
C CYS A 34 -21.30 5.60 -4.21
N ASN A 35 -21.51 6.85 -4.62
CA ASN A 35 -20.82 8.00 -4.03
C ASN A 35 -21.68 8.61 -2.92
N ALA A 36 -21.05 9.27 -1.96
CA ALA A 36 -21.71 9.95 -0.83
C ALA A 36 -22.90 10.82 -1.28
N TYR A 37 -22.72 11.54 -2.39
CA TYR A 37 -23.74 12.39 -2.99
C TYR A 37 -25.01 11.63 -3.41
N LYS A 38 -24.89 10.42 -3.99
CA LYS A 38 -26.05 9.59 -4.37
C LYS A 38 -26.79 9.08 -3.16
N ILE A 39 -26.09 8.78 -2.07
CA ILE A 39 -26.70 8.34 -0.82
C ILE A 39 -27.47 9.51 -0.20
N LEU A 40 -26.89 10.72 -0.19
CA LEU A 40 -27.62 11.92 0.22
C LEU A 40 -28.86 12.16 -0.66
N ARG A 41 -28.72 12.02 -1.99
CA ARG A 41 -29.85 12.16 -2.92
C ARG A 41 -30.98 11.16 -2.64
N TYR A 42 -30.65 9.97 -2.17
CA TYR A 42 -31.63 8.98 -1.73
C TYR A 42 -32.41 9.48 -0.50
N SER A 43 -31.72 9.93 0.55
CA SER A 43 -32.34 10.49 1.75
C SER A 43 -33.22 11.71 1.45
N VAL A 44 -32.72 12.63 0.62
CA VAL A 44 -33.48 13.80 0.16
C VAL A 44 -34.70 13.36 -0.64
N GLY A 45 -34.56 12.38 -1.54
CA GLY A 45 -35.69 11.85 -2.30
C GLY A 45 -36.76 11.20 -1.42
N LYS A 46 -36.35 10.48 -0.36
CA LYS A 46 -37.25 9.86 0.62
C LYS A 46 -38.05 10.94 1.38
N GLU A 47 -37.37 12.00 1.82
CA GLU A 47 -38.02 13.10 2.52
C GLU A 47 -38.92 13.93 1.59
N CYS A 48 -38.48 14.22 0.37
CA CYS A 48 -39.33 14.86 -0.64
C CYS A 48 -40.59 14.06 -0.94
N LYS A 49 -40.48 12.73 -1.05
CA LYS A 49 -41.63 11.85 -1.25
C LYS A 49 -42.63 11.91 -0.08
N ARG A 50 -42.15 12.03 1.15
CA ARG A 50 -42.99 12.18 2.36
C ARG A 50 -43.82 13.47 2.32
N ILE A 51 -43.25 14.57 1.82
CA ILE A 51 -43.94 15.86 1.70
C ILE A 51 -44.74 16.02 0.39
N GLY A 52 -44.92 14.93 -0.36
CA GLY A 52 -45.69 14.89 -1.60
C GLY A 52 -44.96 15.43 -2.83
N GLU A 53 -43.65 15.60 -2.78
CA GLU A 53 -42.84 16.10 -3.91
C GLU A 53 -42.07 14.97 -4.58
N SER A 54 -42.32 14.76 -5.87
CA SER A 54 -41.68 13.72 -6.68
C SER A 54 -40.92 14.26 -7.89
N ASN A 55 -40.88 15.59 -8.09
CA ASN A 55 -40.19 16.19 -9.21
C ASN A 55 -38.67 15.98 -9.10
N ALA A 56 -38.13 15.15 -9.98
CA ALA A 56 -36.72 14.79 -9.98
C ALA A 56 -35.77 15.99 -10.15
N ILE A 57 -36.21 17.05 -10.85
CA ILE A 57 -35.42 18.28 -11.05
C ILE A 57 -35.35 19.06 -9.74
N LEU A 58 -36.48 19.21 -9.03
CA LEU A 58 -36.51 19.90 -7.74
C LEU A 58 -35.73 19.14 -6.67
N ILE A 59 -35.87 17.81 -6.61
CA ILE A 59 -35.07 16.94 -5.74
C ILE A 59 -33.57 17.13 -6.03
N GLY A 60 -33.18 17.21 -7.31
CA GLY A 60 -31.79 17.47 -7.69
C GLY A 60 -31.26 18.83 -7.21
N ARG A 61 -32.06 19.89 -7.38
CA ARG A 61 -31.70 21.25 -6.92
C ARG A 61 -31.54 21.32 -5.41
N VAL A 62 -32.49 20.74 -4.67
CA VAL A 62 -32.45 20.65 -3.22
C VAL A 62 -31.23 19.85 -2.76
N THR A 63 -30.98 18.69 -3.38
CA THR A 63 -29.82 17.85 -3.02
C THR A 63 -28.51 18.63 -3.21
N ASN A 64 -28.37 19.37 -4.32
CA ASN A 64 -27.20 20.21 -4.55
C ASN A 64 -27.03 21.30 -3.50
N HIS A 65 -28.13 21.99 -3.16
CA HIS A 65 -28.09 23.01 -2.13
C HIS A 65 -27.65 22.42 -0.79
N LEU A 66 -28.32 21.35 -0.34
CA LEU A 66 -28.00 20.66 0.92
C LEU A 66 -26.57 20.15 0.95
N TRP A 67 -26.07 19.54 -0.13
CA TRP A 67 -24.68 19.09 -0.22
C TRP A 67 -23.69 20.26 -0.06
N ASN A 68 -23.95 21.39 -0.70
CA ASN A 68 -23.07 22.55 -0.62
C ASN A 68 -23.13 23.24 0.75
N THR A 69 -24.28 23.22 1.42
CA THR A 69 -24.48 23.77 2.77
C THR A 69 -24.27 22.75 3.90
N SER A 70 -23.84 21.52 3.58
CA SER A 70 -23.52 20.48 4.57
C SER A 70 -22.16 20.75 5.20
N THR A 71 -22.09 20.55 6.51
CA THR A 71 -20.85 20.58 7.29
C THR A 71 -19.91 19.44 6.86
N SER A 72 -18.62 19.57 7.17
CA SER A 72 -17.64 18.51 6.91
C SER A 72 -17.99 17.21 7.63
N GLN A 73 -18.58 17.30 8.83
CA GLN A 73 -19.02 16.14 9.62
C GLN A 73 -20.19 15.42 8.93
N GLU A 74 -21.22 16.15 8.52
CA GLU A 74 -22.35 15.57 7.78
C GLU A 74 -21.88 14.88 6.49
N LYS A 75 -20.91 15.47 5.78
CA LYS A 75 -20.34 14.87 4.57
C LYS A 75 -19.54 13.60 4.86
N SER A 76 -18.78 13.56 5.96
CA SER A 76 -17.93 12.41 6.29
C SER A 76 -18.77 11.16 6.59
N GLU A 77 -19.92 11.31 7.25
CA GLU A 77 -20.85 10.21 7.53
C GLU A 77 -21.37 9.54 6.25
N TYR A 78 -21.74 10.35 5.25
CA TYR A 78 -22.16 9.85 3.93
C TYR A 78 -21.00 9.24 3.12
N ILE A 79 -19.78 9.76 3.28
CA ILE A 79 -18.57 9.21 2.64
C ILE A 79 -18.25 7.84 3.23
N ASN A 80 -18.26 7.70 4.56
CA ASN A 80 -18.01 6.44 5.25
C ASN A 80 -19.01 5.37 4.79
N LEU A 81 -20.30 5.72 4.71
CA LEU A 81 -21.33 4.80 4.22
C LEU A 81 -21.14 4.40 2.75
N GLY A 82 -20.66 5.32 1.89
CA GLY A 82 -20.32 5.04 0.50
C GLY A 82 -19.14 4.07 0.34
N GLN A 83 -18.13 4.16 1.21
CA GLN A 83 -16.99 3.26 1.20
C GLN A 83 -17.38 1.83 1.59
N ILE A 84 -18.19 1.65 2.65
CA ILE A 84 -18.66 0.32 3.07
C ILE A 84 -19.51 -0.34 1.96
N ASN A 85 -20.33 0.46 1.26
CA ASN A 85 -21.09 -0.03 0.10
C ASN A 85 -20.21 -0.42 -1.09
N SER A 86 -19.10 0.27 -1.33
CA SER A 86 -18.17 -0.11 -2.40
C SER A 86 -17.52 -1.47 -2.15
N PHE A 87 -17.21 -1.78 -0.88
CA PHE A 87 -16.63 -3.05 -0.48
C PHE A 87 -17.61 -4.23 -0.65
N THR A 88 -18.90 -4.01 -0.35
CA THR A 88 -19.93 -5.06 -0.40
C THR A 88 -20.49 -5.35 -1.80
N PHE A 89 -20.45 -4.38 -2.72
CA PHE A 89 -20.86 -4.60 -4.12
C PHE A 89 -19.84 -5.43 -4.91
N ASP A 90 -18.55 -5.37 -4.55
CA ASP A 90 -17.52 -6.18 -5.18
C ASP A 90 -17.59 -7.66 -4.75
N SER A 91 -18.27 -7.98 -3.64
CA SER A 91 -18.46 -9.35 -3.13
C SER A 91 -19.72 -10.04 -3.67
N ASN A 92 -20.65 -9.31 -4.30
CA ASN A 92 -21.93 -9.87 -4.80
C ASN A 92 -21.94 -10.15 -6.31
N LYS A 93 -20.79 -10.08 -6.99
CA LYS A 93 -20.64 -10.46 -8.41
C LYS A 93 -20.35 -11.96 -8.62
N ASP A 94 -20.32 -12.74 -7.54
CA ASP A 94 -19.81 -14.11 -7.51
C ASP A 94 -20.82 -15.20 -7.96
N GLU A 95 -21.93 -14.82 -8.63
CA GLU A 95 -22.81 -15.77 -9.34
C GLU A 95 -22.36 -15.99 -10.80
N MET A 96 -21.13 -16.43 -10.99
CA MET A 96 -20.62 -16.93 -12.27
C MET A 96 -19.87 -18.25 -12.05
N CYS A 97 -20.11 -19.23 -12.93
CA CYS A 97 -19.52 -20.58 -13.04
C CYS A 97 -18.20 -20.81 -12.25
N GLY A 98 -18.11 -21.92 -11.51
CA GLY A 98 -17.01 -22.27 -10.58
C GLY A 98 -15.58 -22.23 -11.15
N ASN A 99 -15.40 -22.33 -12.48
CA ASN A 99 -14.07 -22.17 -13.10
C ASN A 99 -13.66 -20.69 -13.26
N CYS A 100 -14.61 -19.76 -13.31
CA CYS A 100 -14.37 -18.32 -13.40
C CYS A 100 -14.09 -17.69 -12.02
N ILE A 101 -14.62 -18.28 -10.93
CA ILE A 101 -14.40 -17.81 -9.55
C ILE A 101 -12.92 -17.89 -9.17
N GLY A 102 -12.26 -19.02 -9.49
CA GLY A 102 -10.83 -19.19 -9.23
C GLY A 102 -9.98 -18.13 -9.95
N PHE A 103 -10.25 -17.91 -11.24
CA PHE A 103 -9.54 -16.89 -12.02
C PHE A 103 -9.80 -15.46 -11.49
N TYR A 104 -11.04 -15.16 -11.08
CA TYR A 104 -11.40 -13.85 -10.55
C TYR A 104 -10.80 -13.58 -9.16
N GLN A 105 -10.76 -14.57 -8.27
CA GLN A 105 -10.10 -14.45 -6.97
C GLN A 105 -8.59 -14.30 -7.11
N ILE A 106 -7.96 -15.06 -8.02
CA ILE A 106 -6.53 -14.95 -8.31
C ILE A 106 -6.21 -13.55 -8.87
N THR A 107 -7.00 -13.06 -9.83
CA THR A 107 -6.79 -11.71 -10.39
C THR A 107 -7.05 -10.60 -9.37
N ARG A 108 -8.03 -10.73 -8.47
CA ARG A 108 -8.21 -9.80 -7.33
C ARG A 108 -7.04 -9.83 -6.36
N MET A 109 -6.58 -11.01 -5.95
CA MET A 109 -5.41 -11.14 -5.06
C MET A 109 -4.17 -10.50 -5.71
N ILE A 110 -3.91 -10.80 -6.98
CA ILE A 110 -2.79 -10.19 -7.72
C ILE A 110 -2.93 -8.66 -7.77
N THR A 111 -4.13 -8.14 -8.01
CA THR A 111 -4.35 -6.68 -8.05
C THR A 111 -4.12 -6.02 -6.68
N ILE A 112 -4.57 -6.64 -5.59
CA ILE A 112 -4.35 -6.14 -4.22
C ILE A 112 -2.85 -6.15 -3.90
N ILE A 113 -2.16 -7.26 -4.21
CA ILE A 113 -0.71 -7.39 -4.01
C ILE A 113 0.04 -6.30 -4.81
N ILE A 114 -0.34 -6.04 -6.06
CA ILE A 114 0.27 -4.99 -6.88
C ILE A 114 0.07 -3.60 -6.26
N ILE A 115 -1.12 -3.29 -5.73
CA ILE A 115 -1.40 -2.01 -5.08
C ILE A 115 -0.59 -1.86 -3.79
N GLU A 116 -0.54 -2.90 -2.96
CA GLU A 116 0.21 -2.89 -1.69
C GLU A 116 1.71 -2.75 -1.95
N VAL A 117 2.26 -3.52 -2.90
CA VAL A 117 3.67 -3.42 -3.30
C VAL A 117 3.95 -2.02 -3.88
N GLY A 118 3.06 -1.48 -4.71
CA GLY A 118 3.19 -0.11 -5.24
C GLY A 118 3.18 0.96 -4.15
N PHE A 119 2.35 0.82 -3.12
CA PHE A 119 2.32 1.70 -1.96
C PHE A 119 3.63 1.61 -1.16
N LEU A 120 4.12 0.40 -0.89
CA LEU A 120 5.38 0.17 -0.18
C LEU A 120 6.59 0.75 -0.93
N ILE A 121 6.64 0.60 -2.25
CA ILE A 121 7.69 1.18 -3.10
C ILE A 121 7.66 2.71 -3.02
N ASN A 122 6.49 3.33 -3.15
CA ASN A 122 6.35 4.78 -3.06
C ASN A 122 6.75 5.29 -1.67
N HIS A 123 6.33 4.62 -0.60
CA HIS A 123 6.70 4.98 0.76
C HIS A 123 8.21 4.86 0.99
N SER A 124 8.83 3.78 0.51
CA SER A 124 10.27 3.57 0.56
C SER A 124 11.05 4.67 -0.19
N GLN A 125 10.57 5.09 -1.37
CA GLN A 125 11.16 6.21 -2.11
C GLN A 125 11.04 7.54 -1.36
N THR A 126 9.90 7.81 -0.73
CA THR A 126 9.72 9.02 0.09
C THR A 126 10.67 9.04 1.28
N LEU A 127 10.76 7.95 2.04
CA LEU A 127 11.72 7.81 3.14
C LEU A 127 13.16 8.01 2.68
N LYS A 128 13.51 7.52 1.48
CA LYS A 128 14.83 7.73 0.90
C LYS A 128 15.11 9.20 0.59
N ARG A 129 14.14 9.93 0.01
CA ARG A 129 14.27 11.38 -0.24
C ARG A 129 14.40 12.19 1.05
N GLU A 130 13.62 11.85 2.08
CA GLU A 130 13.71 12.50 3.39
C GLU A 130 15.07 12.27 4.05
N ALA A 131 15.60 11.04 3.96
CA ALA A 131 16.94 10.73 4.45
C ALA A 131 18.04 11.52 3.70
N ASP A 132 17.91 11.69 2.39
CA ASP A 132 18.87 12.48 1.59
C ASP A 132 18.80 13.99 1.92
N LEU A 133 17.60 14.53 2.14
CA LEU A 133 17.40 15.91 2.61
C LEU A 133 18.03 16.13 3.99
N LEU A 134 17.77 15.23 4.94
CA LEU A 134 18.38 15.27 6.27
C LEU A 134 19.91 15.21 6.20
N ARG A 135 20.47 14.38 5.32
CA ARG A 135 21.93 14.33 5.09
C ARG A 135 22.48 15.64 4.57
N GLN A 136 21.79 16.30 3.64
CA GLN A 136 22.21 17.61 3.14
C GLN A 136 22.16 18.67 4.25
N GLU A 137 21.07 18.71 5.03
CA GLU A 137 20.93 19.68 6.11
C GLU A 137 22.02 19.51 7.19
N ILE A 138 22.35 18.27 7.55
CA ILE A 138 23.46 17.97 8.47
C ILE A 138 24.78 18.49 7.91
N MET A 139 25.07 18.27 6.62
CA MET A 139 26.29 18.76 5.98
C MET A 139 26.36 20.30 5.98
N THR A 140 25.25 20.98 5.69
CA THR A 140 25.18 22.45 5.74
C THR A 140 25.37 22.97 7.16
N ARG A 141 24.69 22.39 8.16
CA ARG A 141 24.84 22.80 9.57
C ARG A 141 26.23 22.53 10.10
N ALA A 142 26.85 21.41 9.74
CA ALA A 142 28.24 21.14 10.09
C ALA A 142 29.18 22.18 9.49
N GLY A 143 29.01 22.53 8.20
CA GLY A 143 29.78 23.58 7.54
C GLY A 143 29.62 24.95 8.21
N GLN A 144 28.38 25.35 8.54
CA GLN A 144 28.10 26.57 9.29
C GLN A 144 28.73 26.56 10.69
N SER A 145 28.68 25.42 11.38
CA SER A 145 29.29 25.25 12.69
C SER A 145 30.81 25.44 12.65
N TYR A 146 31.50 24.94 11.62
CA TYR A 146 32.94 25.18 11.44
C TYR A 146 33.24 26.67 11.21
N GLN A 147 32.47 27.34 10.35
CA GLN A 147 32.65 28.79 10.11
C GLN A 147 32.45 29.61 11.39
N ILE A 148 31.44 29.26 12.19
CA ILE A 148 31.19 29.91 13.49
C ILE A 148 32.34 29.68 14.47
N MET A 149 32.89 28.46 14.53
CA MET A 149 34.01 28.12 15.41
C MET A 149 35.29 28.87 15.04
N GLU A 150 35.53 29.06 13.74
CA GLU A 150 36.64 29.84 13.17
C GLU A 150 36.49 31.34 13.49
N ILE A 151 35.27 31.90 13.35
CA ILE A 151 34.96 33.30 13.72
C ILE A 151 35.13 33.52 15.24
N MET A 152 34.71 32.56 16.06
CA MET A 152 34.79 32.67 17.52
C MET A 152 36.20 32.42 18.09
N GLY A 153 37.19 32.08 17.25
CA GLY A 153 38.57 31.86 17.69
C GLY A 153 38.72 30.71 18.71
N ILE A 154 37.74 29.79 18.74
CA ILE A 154 37.77 28.63 19.62
C ILE A 154 38.68 27.60 18.96
N ASN A 155 39.95 27.60 19.34
CA ASN A 155 40.87 26.55 18.92
C ASN A 155 40.36 25.22 19.47
N GLU A 156 39.89 24.33 18.58
CA GLU A 156 39.51 22.96 18.94
C GLU A 156 40.64 22.33 19.78
N SER A 157 40.29 21.66 20.88
CA SER A 157 41.26 20.86 21.63
C SER A 157 42.00 19.92 20.66
N THR A 158 43.31 19.79 20.81
CA THR A 158 44.18 18.96 19.96
C THR A 158 43.65 17.52 19.81
N GLU A 159 42.96 17.01 20.83
CA GLU A 159 42.28 15.71 20.85
C GLU A 159 41.16 15.60 19.81
N ILE A 160 40.37 16.66 19.61
CA ILE A 160 39.27 16.69 18.64
C ILE A 160 39.82 16.60 17.21
N ILE A 161 40.89 17.35 16.92
CA ILE A 161 41.56 17.33 15.61
C ILE A 161 42.11 15.94 15.31
N GLU A 162 42.71 15.27 16.29
CA GLU A 162 43.23 13.91 16.12
C GLU A 162 42.11 12.89 15.86
N LEU A 163 41.01 12.97 16.61
CA LEU A 163 39.84 12.13 16.42
C LEU A 163 39.24 12.29 15.03
N ARG A 164 39.08 13.54 14.54
CA ARG A 164 38.61 13.82 13.17
C ARG A 164 39.51 13.16 12.12
N ARG A 165 40.85 13.26 12.25
CA ARG A 165 41.78 12.58 11.33
C ARG A 165 41.66 11.07 11.38
N ARG A 166 41.43 10.50 12.58
CA ARG A 166 41.26 9.05 12.75
C ARG A 166 39.97 8.56 12.12
N ILE A 167 38.87 9.29 12.29
CA ILE A 167 37.58 9.02 11.63
C ILE A 167 37.76 9.01 10.10
N MET A 168 38.38 10.04 9.53
CA MET A 168 38.62 10.12 8.07
C MET A 168 39.44 8.93 7.54
N ARG A 169 40.48 8.51 8.27
CA ARG A 169 41.28 7.31 7.90
C ARG A 169 40.46 6.02 7.95
N LEU A 170 39.54 5.89 8.91
CA LEU A 170 38.69 4.71 9.03
C LEU A 170 37.63 4.67 7.93
N GLU A 171 37.01 5.81 7.60
CA GLU A 171 36.04 5.92 6.50
C GLU A 171 36.67 5.52 5.15
N LEU A 172 37.91 5.98 4.89
CA LEU A 172 38.65 5.56 3.69
C LEU A 172 38.97 4.05 3.68
N LYS A 173 39.28 3.45 4.83
CA LYS A 173 39.48 2.00 4.93
C LYS A 173 38.19 1.23 4.67
N ILE A 174 37.06 1.69 5.22
CA ILE A 174 35.73 1.11 4.99
C ILE A 174 35.38 1.16 3.50
N LEU A 175 35.61 2.31 2.85
CA LEU A 175 35.34 2.49 1.42
C LEU A 175 36.13 1.48 0.55
N LYS A 176 37.38 1.20 0.90
CA LYS A 176 38.24 0.23 0.20
C LYS A 176 37.86 -1.22 0.46
N LEU A 177 37.37 -1.54 1.65
CA LEU A 177 37.02 -2.91 2.05
C LEU A 177 35.65 -3.34 1.54
N LYS A 178 34.69 -2.40 1.45
CA LYS A 178 33.32 -2.67 1.02
C LYS A 178 33.20 -3.47 -0.30
N PRO A 179 33.83 -3.06 -1.41
CA PRO A 179 33.72 -3.82 -2.66
C PRO A 179 34.36 -5.21 -2.58
N ARG A 180 35.39 -5.41 -1.75
CA ARG A 180 36.03 -6.72 -1.56
C ARG A 180 35.13 -7.68 -0.80
N VAL A 181 34.35 -7.17 0.16
CA VAL A 181 33.35 -7.96 0.88
C VAL A 181 32.23 -8.37 -0.08
N GLU A 182 31.70 -7.43 -0.87
CA GLU A 182 30.67 -7.71 -1.87
C GLU A 182 31.14 -8.77 -2.91
N GLU A 183 32.39 -8.67 -3.37
CA GLU A 183 32.98 -9.67 -4.28
C GLU A 183 33.06 -11.06 -3.62
N HIS A 184 33.45 -11.13 -2.35
CA HIS A 184 33.53 -12.40 -1.62
C HIS A 184 32.16 -13.01 -1.37
N GLU A 185 31.14 -12.22 -1.05
CA GLU A 185 29.76 -12.69 -0.89
C GLU A 185 29.23 -13.31 -2.20
N VAL A 186 29.47 -12.66 -3.34
CA VAL A 186 29.10 -13.20 -4.66
C VAL A 186 29.87 -14.50 -4.97
N LYS A 187 31.16 -14.58 -4.64
CA LYS A 187 31.93 -15.83 -4.83
C LYS A 187 31.40 -16.96 -3.95
N PHE A 188 31.01 -16.65 -2.71
CA PHE A 188 30.49 -17.63 -1.78
C PHE A 188 29.14 -18.21 -2.25
N THR A 189 28.20 -17.37 -2.69
CA THR A 189 26.89 -17.83 -3.21
C THR A 189 27.04 -18.68 -4.47
N ASN A 190 27.94 -18.31 -5.38
CA ASN A 190 28.25 -19.12 -6.57
C ASN A 190 28.88 -20.47 -6.24
N LEU A 191 29.71 -20.55 -5.19
CA LEU A 191 30.27 -21.82 -4.71
C LEU A 191 29.20 -22.71 -4.10
N GLU A 192 28.36 -22.15 -3.23
CA GLU A 192 27.26 -22.88 -2.60
C GLU A 192 26.29 -23.45 -3.63
N GLN A 193 25.98 -22.68 -4.68
CA GLN A 193 25.16 -23.13 -5.79
C GLN A 193 25.80 -24.30 -6.56
N ARG A 194 27.11 -24.21 -6.87
CA ARG A 194 27.83 -25.31 -7.54
C ARG A 194 27.90 -26.58 -6.70
N ASP A 195 28.01 -26.46 -5.39
CA ASP A 195 27.99 -27.64 -4.50
C ASP A 195 26.61 -28.29 -4.48
N LYS A 196 25.52 -27.51 -4.46
CA LYS A 196 24.15 -28.04 -4.62
C LYS A 196 23.97 -28.76 -5.95
N GLU A 197 24.45 -28.19 -7.05
CA GLU A 197 24.37 -28.80 -8.38
C GLU A 197 25.15 -30.11 -8.50
N LYS A 198 26.30 -30.23 -7.84
CA LYS A 198 27.12 -31.45 -7.81
C LYS A 198 26.57 -32.56 -6.92
N THR A 199 25.74 -32.21 -5.93
CA THR A 199 25.15 -33.18 -5.00
C THR A 199 24.27 -34.20 -5.74
N ASN A 200 23.50 -33.77 -6.74
CA ASN A 200 22.59 -34.64 -7.49
C ASN A 200 23.32 -35.69 -8.36
N PRO A 201 24.33 -35.35 -9.18
CA PRO A 201 25.14 -36.32 -9.90
C PRO A 201 25.86 -37.32 -9.00
N VAL A 202 26.38 -36.88 -7.84
CA VAL A 202 27.06 -37.76 -6.88
C VAL A 202 26.11 -38.80 -6.32
N ALA A 203 24.91 -38.39 -5.88
CA ALA A 203 23.88 -39.33 -5.41
C ALA A 203 23.51 -40.36 -6.49
N LYS A 204 23.38 -39.92 -7.75
CA LYS A 204 23.11 -40.82 -8.87
C LYS A 204 24.23 -41.85 -9.08
N LEU A 205 25.48 -41.40 -9.08
CA LEU A 205 26.64 -42.30 -9.22
C LEU A 205 26.71 -43.30 -8.05
N ASP A 206 26.39 -42.88 -6.82
CA ASP A 206 26.34 -43.79 -5.68
C ASP A 206 25.28 -44.88 -5.86
N ASP A 207 24.10 -44.54 -6.40
CA ASP A 207 23.05 -45.50 -6.70
C ASP A 207 23.45 -46.45 -7.84
N ASP A 208 24.07 -45.93 -8.91
CA ASP A 208 24.59 -46.73 -10.02
C ASP A 208 25.65 -47.75 -9.51
N ILE A 209 26.54 -47.34 -8.58
CA ILE A 209 27.53 -48.22 -7.96
C ILE A 209 26.89 -49.31 -7.11
N LYS A 210 25.82 -48.99 -6.36
CA LYS A 210 25.07 -50.00 -5.57
C LYS A 210 24.44 -51.04 -6.49
N GLU A 211 23.85 -50.61 -7.61
CA GLU A 211 23.21 -51.50 -8.57
C GLU A 211 24.24 -52.45 -9.22
N ILE A 212 25.39 -51.92 -9.64
CA ILE A 212 26.49 -52.73 -10.18
C ILE A 212 26.96 -53.77 -9.16
N LYS A 213 27.22 -53.36 -7.90
CA LYS A 213 27.67 -54.29 -6.84
C LYS A 213 26.67 -55.43 -6.62
N LYS A 214 25.38 -55.13 -6.62
CA LYS A 214 24.31 -56.14 -6.48
C LYS A 214 24.33 -57.13 -7.64
N ALA A 215 24.40 -56.64 -8.88
CA ALA A 215 24.44 -57.48 -10.07
C ALA A 215 25.68 -58.39 -10.13
N TYR A 216 26.82 -57.96 -9.56
CA TYR A 216 28.00 -58.82 -9.43
C TYR A 216 27.79 -59.94 -8.39
N SER A 217 27.23 -59.61 -7.21
CA SER A 217 26.97 -60.63 -6.17
C SER A 217 25.95 -61.69 -6.58
N GLU A 218 24.99 -61.35 -7.44
CA GLU A 218 23.98 -62.29 -7.95
C GLU A 218 24.52 -63.24 -9.03
N LYS A 219 25.65 -62.92 -9.68
CA LYS A 219 26.29 -63.77 -10.69
C LYS A 219 27.23 -64.83 -10.12
N GLU A 220 27.65 -64.68 -8.86
CA GLU A 220 28.56 -65.60 -8.17
C GLU A 220 27.83 -66.61 -7.27
N SER A 221 26.49 -66.53 -7.18
CA SER A 221 25.62 -67.44 -6.42
C SER A 221 24.86 -68.41 -7.31
#